data_AF-A0ABD5DJ78-F1
#
_entry.id   AF-A0ABD5DJ78-F1
#
_cell.length_a   1.000
_cell.length_b   1.000
_cell.length_c   1.000
_cell.angle_alpha   90.00
_cell.angle_beta   90.00
_cell.angle_gamma   90.00
#
_symmetry.space_group_name_H-M   'P 1'
#
loop_
_entity.id
_entity.type
_entity.pdbx_description
1 polymer ?
#
loop_
_entity_poly.entity_id
_entity_poly.type
_entity_poly.pdbx_seq_one_letter_code
_entity_poly.pdbx_strand_id
1 'polypeptide(L)' 'ILLTLGISLHNFPEGIATYVTASNNLELGMGVALAVALHNIPEGLAVAGPVYAATGSRSKAVLWAGRSGMAEILGG' A
#
# COMPACT_ATOMS: atom_id res chain seq x y z
N ILE A 1 13.42 4.51 -5.04
CA ILE A 1 12.63 5.37 -5.95
C ILE A 1 11.83 4.52 -6.94
N LEU A 2 12.45 3.80 -7.88
CA LEU A 2 11.71 2.97 -8.83
C LEU A 2 10.83 1.90 -8.16
N LEU A 3 11.35 1.20 -7.14
CA LEU A 3 10.56 0.25 -6.35
C LEU A 3 9.34 0.90 -5.70
N THR A 4 9.52 2.07 -5.09
CA THR A 4 8.43 2.85 -4.48
C THR A 4 7.37 3.24 -5.50
N LEU A 5 7.78 3.68 -6.69
CA LEU A 5 6.86 4.00 -7.79
C LEU A 5 6.12 2.77 -8.31
N GLY A 6 6.82 1.64 -8.44
CA GLY A 6 6.24 0.38 -8.87
C GLY A 6 5.16 -0.11 -7.90
N ILE A 7 5.46 -0.07 -6.60
CA ILE A 7 4.49 -0.39 -5.55
C ILE A 7 3.33 0.61 -5.59
N SER A 8 3.57 1.92 -5.65
CA SER A 8 2.47 2.89 -5.82
C SER A 8 1.54 2.59 -7.00
N LEU A 9 2.08 2.17 -8.15
CA LEU A 9 1.26 1.80 -9.31
C LEU A 9 0.50 0.48 -9.10
N HIS A 10 1.01 -0.41 -8.25
CA HIS A 10 0.36 -1.67 -7.87
C HIS A 10 -0.81 -1.44 -6.90
N ASN A 11 -0.63 -0.60 -5.88
CA ASN A 11 -1.65 -0.35 -4.85
C ASN A 11 -2.86 0.43 -5.39
N PHE A 12 -2.72 1.18 -6.49
CA PHE A 12 -3.85 1.91 -7.08
C PHE A 12 -4.99 0.97 -7.55
N PRO A 13 -4.72 -0.07 -8.37
CA PRO A 13 -5.69 -1.14 -8.65
C PRO A 13 -6.27 -1.84 -7.42
N GLU A 14 -5.49 -2.03 -6.35
CA GLU A 14 -5.97 -2.67 -5.12
C GLU A 14 -7.02 -1.82 -4.39
N GLY A 15 -6.82 -0.50 -4.34
CA GLY A 15 -7.82 0.45 -3.85
C GLY A 15 -9.12 0.36 -4.65
N ILE A 16 -9.02 0.38 -5.98
CA ILE A 16 -10.19 0.21 -6.87
C ILE A 16 -10.92 -1.11 -6.57
N ALA A 17 -10.17 -2.22 -6.45
CA ALA A 17 -10.75 -3.52 -6.18
C ALA A 17 -11.48 -3.55 -4.83
N THR A 18 -10.88 -2.95 -3.80
CA THR A 18 -11.47 -2.85 -2.46
C THR A 18 -12.75 -2.01 -2.49
N TYR A 19 -12.71 -0.83 -3.12
CA TYR A 19 -13.85 0.07 -3.25
C TYR A 19 -15.02 -0.54 -4.05
N VAL A 20 -14.74 -1.11 -5.22
CA VAL A 20 -15.76 -1.73 -6.07
C VAL A 20 -16.41 -2.91 -5.34
N THR A 21 -15.62 -3.70 -4.63
CA THR A 21 -16.14 -4.84 -3.86
C THR A 21 -17.06 -4.37 -2.74
N ALA A 22 -16.61 -3.40 -1.92
CA ALA A 22 -17.39 -2.85 -0.82
C ALA A 22 -18.67 -2.15 -1.30
N SER A 23 -18.62 -1.48 -2.46
CA SER A 23 -19.78 -0.83 -3.07
C SER A 23 -20.86 -1.81 -3.52
N ASN A 24 -20.49 -3.06 -3.86
CA ASN A 24 -21.43 -4.11 -4.25
C ASN A 24 -21.90 -4.95 -3.04
N ASN A 25 -20.99 -5.30 -2.13
CA ASN A 25 -21.28 -6.09 -0.94
C ASN A 25 -20.31 -5.70 0.18
N LEU A 26 -20.84 -5.12 1.25
CA LEU A 26 -20.02 -4.60 2.36
C LEU A 26 -19.30 -5.72 3.13
N GLU A 27 -19.92 -6.88 3.35
CA GLU A 27 -19.28 -8.00 4.07
C GLU A 27 -18.07 -8.53 3.29
N LEU A 28 -18.24 -8.74 1.98
CA LEU A 28 -17.16 -9.12 1.08
C LEU A 28 -16.08 -8.03 1.02
N GLY A 29 -16.49 -6.76 0.93
CA GLY A 29 -15.60 -5.61 0.91
C GLY A 29 -14.75 -5.48 2.16
N MET A 30 -15.32 -5.71 3.34
CA MET A 30 -14.56 -5.76 4.60
C MET A 30 -13.55 -6.91 4.61
N GLY A 31 -13.92 -8.07 4.05
CA GLY A 31 -13.00 -9.20 3.86
C GLY A 31 -11.82 -8.84 2.94
N VAL A 32 -12.09 -8.18 1.81
CA VAL A 32 -11.05 -7.72 0.88
C VAL A 32 -10.18 -6.64 1.52
N ALA A 33 -10.76 -5.65 2.18
CA ALA A 33 -10.01 -4.59 2.86
C ALA A 33 -9.04 -5.15 3.91
N LEU A 34 -9.47 -6.16 4.69
CA LEU A 34 -8.58 -6.84 5.64
C LEU A 34 -7.47 -7.62 4.92
N ALA A 35 -7.78 -8.32 3.83
CA ALA A 35 -6.79 -9.06 3.05
C ALA A 35 -5.72 -8.14 2.45
N VAL A 36 -6.13 -7.01 1.87
CA VAL A 36 -5.23 -5.99 1.31
C VAL A 36 -4.40 -5.32 2.41
N ALA A 37 -5.00 -4.98 3.56
CA ALA A 37 -4.26 -4.45 4.70
C ALA A 37 -3.13 -5.38 5.17
N LEU A 38 -3.36 -6.70 5.14
CA LEU A 38 -2.33 -7.68 5.46
C LEU A 38 -1.28 -7.81 4.34
N HIS A 39 -1.68 -7.73 3.07
CA HIS A 39 -0.79 -7.73 1.90
C HIS A 39 0.18 -6.54 1.92
N ASN A 40 -0.30 -5.38 2.35
CA ASN A 40 0.46 -4.13 2.45
C ASN A 40 1.58 -4.14 3.49
N ILE A 41 1.56 -5.06 4.46
CA ILE A 41 2.63 -5.15 5.46
C ILE A 41 3.96 -5.57 4.78
N PRO A 42 4.04 -6.70 4.06
CA PRO A 42 5.19 -7.04 3.23
C PRO A 42 5.62 -5.96 2.25
N GLU A 43 4.68 -5.31 1.55
CA GLU A 43 5.01 -4.27 0.56
C GLU A 43 5.60 -3.02 1.20
N GLY A 44 5.01 -2.55 2.29
CA GLY A 44 5.52 -1.43 3.07
C GLY A 44 6.94 -1.70 3.57
N LEU A 45 7.23 -2.94 3.99
CA LEU A 45 8.57 -3.38 4.36
C LEU A 45 9.52 -3.44 3.15
N ALA A 46 9.03 -3.84 1.98
CA ALA A 46 9.81 -3.83 0.74
C ALA A 46 10.22 -2.41 0.32
N VAL A 47 9.41 -1.38 0.62
CA VAL A 47 9.80 0.02 0.43
C VAL A 47 10.71 0.52 1.57
N ALA A 48 10.35 0.27 2.81
CA ALA A 48 11.03 0.81 3.99
C ALA A 48 12.45 0.25 4.16
N GLY A 49 12.65 -1.05 3.89
CA GLY A 49 13.93 -1.74 4.08
C GLY A 49 15.09 -1.09 3.31
N PRO A 50 14.99 -0.95 1.97
CA PRO A 50 16.01 -0.30 1.16
C PRO A 50 16.22 1.18 1.52
N VAL A 51 15.15 1.92 1.87
CA VAL A 51 15.25 3.32 2.28
C VAL A 51 16.01 3.44 3.61
N TYR A 52 15.74 2.56 4.57
CA TYR A 52 16.47 2.52 5.83
C TYR A 52 17.94 2.13 5.60
N ALA A 53 18.21 1.10 4.81
CA ALA A 53 19.57 0.67 4.47
C ALA A 53 20.39 1.79 3.81
N ALA A 54 19.77 2.61 2.96
CA ALA A 54 20.44 3.71 2.28
C ALA A 54 20.59 4.99 3.12
N THR A 55 19.72 5.22 4.11
CA THR A 55 19.65 6.53 4.80
C THR A 55 19.88 6.47 6.31
N GLY A 56 19.84 5.29 6.93
CA GLY A 56 19.89 5.09 8.39
C GLY A 56 18.68 5.67 9.14
N SER A 57 17.70 6.28 8.47
CA SER A 57 16.60 7.00 9.10
C SER A 57 15.29 6.20 9.04
N ARG A 58 14.80 5.80 10.22
CA ARG A 58 13.49 5.12 10.35
C ARG A 58 12.34 6.01 9.90
N SER A 59 12.39 7.30 10.23
CA SER A 59 11.34 8.26 9.82
C SER A 59 11.26 8.42 8.31
N LYS A 60 12.40 8.46 7.60
CA LYS A 60 12.40 8.47 6.13
C LYS A 60 11.83 7.16 5.58
N ALA A 61 12.22 6.02 6.12
CA ALA A 61 11.70 4.72 5.70
C ALA A 61 10.17 4.62 5.82
N VAL A 62 9.63 4.99 6.98
CA VAL A 62 8.18 5.04 7.23
C VAL A 62 7.48 6.05 6.32
N LEU A 63 8.07 7.25 6.15
CA LEU A 63 7.49 8.26 5.26
C LEU A 63 7.41 7.79 3.81
N TRP A 64 8.46 7.13 3.30
CA TRP A 64 8.48 6.63 1.93
C TRP A 64 7.52 5.44 1.73
N ALA A 65 7.38 4.55 2.71
CA ALA A 65 6.38 3.48 2.69
C ALA A 65 4.94 4.03 2.79
N GLY A 66 4.70 5.00 3.67
CA GLY A 66 3.40 5.68 3.75
C GLY A 66 3.05 6.42 2.46
N ARG A 67 4.04 7.06 1.82
CA ARG A 67 3.85 7.73 0.53
C ARG A 67 3.48 6.76 -0.58
N SER A 68 4.02 5.54 -0.59
CA SER A 68 3.63 4.57 -1.62
C SER A 68 2.18 4.11 -1.46
N GLY A 69 1.73 3.91 -0.22
CA GLY A 69 0.36 3.49 0.10
C GLY A 69 -0.72 4.53 -0.17
N MET A 70 -0.38 5.82 -0.35
CA MET A 70 -1.37 6.84 -0.72
C MET A 70 -2.06 6.55 -2.06
N ALA A 71 -1.40 5.79 -2.94
CA ALA A 71 -1.99 5.40 -4.23
C ALA A 71 -3.23 4.50 -4.06
N GLU A 72 -3.29 3.69 -3.01
CA GLU A 72 -4.44 2.86 -2.69
C GLU A 72 -5.66 3.71 -2.33
N ILE A 73 -5.47 4.72 -1.48
CA ILE A 73 -6.53 5.68 -1.10
C ILE A 73 -7.07 6.43 -2.33
N LEU A 74 -6.19 6.74 -3.28
CA LEU A 74 -6.60 7.37 -4.54
C LEU A 74 -7.34 6.40 -5.48
N GLY A 75 -7.17 5.09 -5.30
CA GLY A 75 -7.87 4.04 -6.02
C GLY A 75 -9.33 3.85 -5.55
N GLY A 76 -9.65 4.20 -4.31
CA GLY A 76 -11.02 4.22 -3.79
C GLY A 76 -11.16 3.78 -2.34
#